data_AF-A0A925KQW5-F1
#
_entry.id   AF-A0A925KQW5-F1
#
_cell.length_a   1.000
_cell.length_b   1.000
_cell.length_c   1.000
_cell.angle_alpha   90.00
_cell.angle_beta   90.00
_cell.angle_gamma   90.00
#
_symmetry.space_group_name_H-M   'P 1'
#
loop_
_entity.id
_entity.type
_entity.pdbx_description
1 polymer ?
#
loop_
_entity_poly.entity_id
_entity_poly.type
_entity_poly.pdbx_seq_one_letter_code
_entity_poly.pdbx_strand_id
1 'polypeptide(L)' 'VRAQVARSLAANATFANPHTRAELAEEMKLLFVTLHAGWQSARREGNLKPYADGVARMFQQFTGNDLRAMRLTERGFVRG' A
#
# COMPACT_ATOMS: atom_id res chain seq x y z
N VAL A 1 0.37 -5.82 -9.51
CA VAL A 1 0.02 -5.69 -8.07
C VAL A 1 -1.35 -6.27 -7.74
N ARG A 2 -2.44 -5.88 -8.42
CA ARG A 2 -3.80 -6.38 -8.14
C ARG A 2 -3.90 -7.90 -7.98
N ALA A 3 -3.35 -8.68 -8.92
CA ALA A 3 -3.35 -10.14 -8.85
C ALA A 3 -2.50 -10.71 -7.69
N GLN A 4 -1.43 -10.01 -7.29
CA GLN A 4 -0.61 -10.39 -6.13
C GLN A 4 -1.41 -10.19 -4.84
N VAL A 5 -2.05 -9.03 -4.68
CA VAL A 5 -2.93 -8.73 -3.54
C VAL A 5 -4.10 -9.71 -3.48
N ALA A 6 -4.76 -9.97 -4.61
CA ALA A 6 -5.87 -10.92 -4.66
C ALA A 6 -5.46 -12.33 -4.21
N ARG A 7 -4.28 -12.81 -4.60
CA ARG A 7 -3.73 -14.09 -4.13
C ARG A 7 -3.46 -14.08 -2.62
N SER A 8 -2.88 -13.01 -2.10
CA SER A 8 -2.65 -12.88 -0.64
C SER A 8 -3.95 -12.85 0.16
N LEU A 9 -4.98 -12.17 -0.33
CA LEU A 9 -6.30 -12.12 0.31
C LEU A 9 -7.01 -13.48 0.24
N ALA A 10 -6.96 -14.16 -0.92
CA ALA A 10 -7.55 -15.48 -1.10
C ALA A 10 -6.93 -16.55 -0.19
N ALA A 11 -5.67 -16.39 0.20
CA ALA A 11 -4.96 -17.30 1.09
C ALA A 11 -5.33 -17.13 2.58
N ASN A 12 -6.08 -16.08 2.96
CA ASN A 12 -6.43 -15.78 4.34
C ASN A 12 -7.94 -15.95 4.58
N ALA A 13 -8.29 -16.87 5.49
CA ALA A 13 -9.67 -17.23 5.82
C ALA A 13 -10.53 -16.06 6.32
N THR A 14 -9.94 -15.04 6.93
CA THR A 14 -10.66 -13.82 7.36
C THR A 14 -11.33 -13.11 6.18
N PHE A 15 -10.74 -13.18 4.98
CA PHE A 15 -11.29 -12.56 3.78
C PHE A 15 -12.21 -13.49 2.98
N ALA A 16 -12.59 -14.65 3.51
CA ALA A 16 -13.59 -15.52 2.88
C ALA A 16 -15.01 -14.89 2.93
N ASN A 17 -15.29 -14.06 3.94
CA ASN A 17 -16.55 -13.33 4.07
C ASN A 17 -16.62 -12.13 3.08
N PRO A 18 -17.67 -12.03 2.24
CA PRO A 18 -17.87 -10.86 1.37
C PRO A 18 -17.90 -9.51 2.07
N HIS A 19 -18.46 -9.45 3.29
CA HIS A 19 -18.55 -8.21 4.07
C HIS A 19 -17.17 -7.67 4.43
N THR A 20 -16.32 -8.52 5.01
CA THR A 20 -14.95 -8.17 5.41
C THR A 20 -14.10 -7.72 4.22
N ARG A 21 -14.32 -8.30 3.03
CA ARG A 21 -13.66 -7.83 1.79
C ARG A 21 -14.13 -6.44 1.37
N ALA A 22 -15.41 -6.15 1.53
CA ALA A 22 -15.97 -4.84 1.18
C ALA A 22 -15.44 -3.76 2.12
N GLU A 23 -15.40 -4.02 3.43
CA GLU A 23 -14.83 -3.10 4.43
C GLU A 23 -13.37 -2.77 4.11
N LEU A 24 -12.54 -3.81 3.89
CA LEU A 24 -11.15 -3.63 3.49
C LEU A 24 -11.03 -2.80 2.21
N ALA A 25 -11.92 -3.01 1.23
CA ALA A 25 -11.88 -2.26 -0.02
C ALA A 25 -12.16 -0.77 0.20
N GLU A 26 -13.09 -0.41 1.08
CA GLU A 26 -13.34 0.99 1.43
C GLU A 26 -12.15 1.61 2.19
N GLU A 27 -11.57 0.89 3.15
CA GLU A 27 -10.37 1.35 3.87
C GLU A 27 -9.19 1.60 2.92
N MET A 28 -8.97 0.72 1.94
CA MET A 28 -7.91 0.87 0.95
C MET A 28 -8.14 2.09 0.04
N LYS A 29 -9.39 2.41 -0.31
CA LYS A 29 -9.71 3.63 -1.08
C LYS A 29 -9.38 4.88 -0.26
N LEU A 30 -9.76 4.91 1.01
CA LEU A 30 -9.45 6.03 1.90
C LEU A 30 -7.95 6.21 2.05
N LEU A 31 -7.22 5.12 2.33
CA LEU A 31 -5.76 5.14 2.43
C LEU A 31 -5.11 5.69 1.15
N PHE A 32 -5.58 5.26 -0.03
CA PHE A 32 -5.08 5.76 -1.30
C PHE A 32 -5.26 7.28 -1.44
N VAL A 33 -6.47 7.79 -1.15
CA VAL A 33 -6.76 9.22 -1.22
C VAL A 33 -5.89 10.01 -0.25
N THR A 34 -5.74 9.53 0.99
CA THR A 34 -4.90 10.16 2.01
C THR A 34 -3.44 10.22 1.58
N LEU A 35 -2.90 9.12 1.04
CA LEU A 35 -1.52 9.08 0.54
C LEU A 35 -1.34 10.01 -0.66
N HIS A 36 -2.31 10.04 -1.58
CA HIS A 36 -2.24 10.93 -2.73
C HIS A 36 -2.27 12.41 -2.31
N ALA A 37 -3.19 12.79 -1.42
CA ALA A 37 -3.30 14.15 -0.91
C ALA A 37 -2.04 14.58 -0.14
N GLY A 38 -1.50 13.69 0.70
CA GLY A 38 -0.24 13.92 1.41
C GLY A 38 0.94 14.12 0.47
N TRP A 39 1.04 13.32 -0.61
CA TRP A 39 2.06 13.49 -1.63
C TRP A 39 1.97 14.86 -2.34
N GLN A 40 0.76 15.30 -2.70
CA GLN A 40 0.54 16.60 -3.33
C GLN A 40 0.97 17.76 -2.42
N SER A 41 0.59 17.71 -1.13
CA SER A 41 0.99 18.71 -0.13
C SER A 41 2.51 18.69 0.09
N ALA A 42 3.11 17.52 0.27
CA ALA A 42 4.56 17.39 0.44
C ALA A 42 5.35 17.92 -0.77
N ARG A 43 4.82 17.75 -1.98
CA ARG A 43 5.41 18.34 -3.20
C ARG A 43 5.36 19.85 -3.20
N ARG A 44 4.22 20.44 -2.83
CA ARG A 44 4.01 21.89 -2.77
C ARG A 44 4.88 22.55 -1.69
N GLU A 45 5.09 21.87 -0.57
CA GLU A 45 5.78 22.41 0.61
C GLU A 45 7.28 22.07 0.66
N GLY A 46 7.82 21.37 -0.34
CA GLY A 46 9.23 20.98 -0.38
C GLY A 46 9.61 19.83 0.58
N ASN A 47 8.61 19.09 1.10
CA ASN A 47 8.77 18.06 2.12
C ASN A 47 8.67 16.62 1.56
N LEU A 48 8.96 16.42 0.26
CA LEU A 48 8.82 15.10 -0.38
C LEU A 48 9.66 14.00 0.27
N LYS A 49 10.91 14.30 0.65
CA LYS A 49 11.81 13.32 1.26
C LYS A 49 11.28 12.78 2.61
N PRO A 50 11.01 13.63 3.62
CA PRO A 50 10.48 13.13 4.89
C PRO A 50 9.10 12.47 4.75
N TYR A 51 8.26 12.95 3.82
CA TYR A 51 7.00 12.28 3.50
C TYR A 51 7.21 10.85 2.98
N ALA A 52 8.11 10.68 2.00
CA ALA A 52 8.47 9.37 1.48
C ALA A 52 9.12 8.46 2.53
N ASP A 53 9.89 9.02 3.48
CA ASP A 53 10.44 8.29 4.63
C ASP A 53 9.33 7.79 5.57
N GLY A 54 8.28 8.58 5.78
CA GLY A 54 7.08 8.16 6.51
C GLY A 54 6.32 7.03 5.83
N VAL A 55 6.06 7.14 4.53
CA VAL A 55 5.34 6.12 3.75
C VAL A 55 6.12 4.79 3.71
N ALA A 56 7.44 4.84 3.56
CA ALA A 56 8.28 3.63 3.59
C ALA A 56 8.19 2.91 4.94
N ARG A 57 8.28 3.64 6.06
CA ARG A 57 8.12 3.08 7.41
C ARG A 57 6.75 2.48 7.63
N MET A 58 5.69 3.17 7.20
CA MET A 58 4.32 2.67 7.25
C MET A 58 4.19 1.33 6.50
N PHE A 59 4.70 1.27 5.26
CA PHE A 59 4.64 0.05 4.45
C PHE A 59 5.42 -1.12 5.07
N GLN A 60 6.58 -0.84 5.67
CA GLN A 60 7.38 -1.83 6.39
C GLN A 60 6.66 -2.35 7.62
N GLN A 61 5.97 -1.50 8.38
CA GLN A 61 5.18 -1.91 9.55
C GLN A 61 4.02 -2.84 9.17
N PHE A 62 3.31 -2.52 8.08
CA PHE A 62 2.15 -3.33 7.66
C PHE A 62 2.52 -4.62 6.92
N THR A 63 3.61 -4.63 6.15
CA THR A 63 3.93 -5.75 5.25
C THR A 63 5.21 -6.50 5.60
N GLY A 64 6.04 -5.95 6.50
CA GLY A 64 7.39 -6.45 6.77
C GLY A 64 8.41 -6.18 5.66
N ASN A 65 8.02 -5.52 4.56
CA ASN A 65 8.90 -5.24 3.43
C ASN A 65 9.23 -3.74 3.35
N ASP A 66 10.49 -3.40 3.05
CA ASP A 66 10.85 -2.03 2.71
C ASP A 66 10.47 -1.74 1.25
N LEU A 67 9.54 -0.81 1.04
CA LEU A 67 9.07 -0.39 -0.28
C LEU A 67 10.21 0.11 -1.18
N ARG A 68 11.29 0.66 -0.60
CA ARG A 68 12.44 1.21 -1.34
C ARG A 68 13.36 0.12 -1.87
N ALA A 69 13.34 -1.04 -1.23
CA ALA A 69 14.05 -2.24 -1.66
C ALA A 69 13.19 -3.09 -2.60
N MET A 70 12.07 -2.56 -3.10
CA MET A 70 11.15 -3.28 -3.97
C MET A 70 11.12 -2.63 -5.36
N ARG A 71 11.01 -3.48 -6.37
CA ARG A 71 10.76 -3.06 -7.74
C ARG A 71 9.36 -3.45 -8.17
N LEU A 72 8.65 -2.53 -8.79
CA LEU A 72 7.38 -2.84 -9.45
C LEU A 72 7.64 -3.44 -10.83
N THR A 73 7.09 -4.62 -11.08
CA THR A 73 7.13 -5.32 -12.37
C THR A 73 5.71 -5.66 -12.83
N GLU A 74 5.58 -6.19 -14.04
CA GLU A 74 4.31 -6.71 -14.57
C GLU A 74 3.69 -7.78 -13.65
N ARG A 75 4.51 -8.55 -12.95
CA ARG A 75 4.07 -9.60 -12.01
C ARG A 75 3.69 -9.05 -10.63
N GLY A 76 3.87 -7.76 -10.39
CA GLY A 76 3.72 -7.11 -9.09
C GLY A 76 5.05 -6.69 -8.48
N PHE A 77 5.04 -6.48 -7.16
CA PHE A 77 6.26 -6.10 -6.46
C PHE A 77 7.17 -7.32 -6.26
N VAL A 78 8.44 -7.13 -6.57
CA VAL A 78 9.53 -8.09 -6.29
C VAL A 78 10.60 -7.40 -5.46
N ARG A 79 11.37 -8.16 -4.67
CA ARG A 79 12.58 -7.61 -4.04
C ARG A 79 13.54 -7.19 -5.15
N GLY A 80 14.04 -5.96 -5.04
CA GLY A 80 14.98 -5.34 -5.97
C GLY A 80 16.38 -5.90 -5.83
#